data_AF-A0A426GA41-F1
#
_entry.id   AF-A0A426GA41-F1
#
_cell.length_a   1.000
_cell.length_b   1.000
_cell.length_c   1.000
_cell.angle_alpha   90.00
_cell.angle_beta   90.00
_cell.angle_gamma   90.00
#
_symmetry.space_group_name_H-M   'P 1'
#
loop_
_entity.id
_entity.type
_entity.pdbx_description
1 polymer ?
#
loop_
_entity_poly.entity_id
_entity_poly.type
_entity_poly.pdbx_seq_one_letter_code
_entity_poly.pdbx_strand_id
1 'polypeptide(L)' 'MNQEQINQALRLTNNDLVAKLSEEMTTKNLLAVQLTEAQQTIAGLQSEIADLTQQLDEATKPEEIIEGE' A
#
# COMPACT_ATOMS: atom_id res chain seq x y z
N MET A 1 27.70 -29.02 -29.94
CA MET A 1 27.78 -28.79 -28.48
C MET A 1 27.89 -30.14 -27.80
N ASN A 2 28.77 -30.28 -26.81
CA ASN A 2 28.86 -31.50 -26.02
C ASN A 2 27.90 -31.46 -24.81
N GLN A 3 27.65 -32.61 -24.19
CA GLN A 3 26.74 -32.73 -23.04
C GLN A 3 27.18 -31.85 -21.85
N GLU A 4 28.48 -31.65 -21.68
CA GLU A 4 29.05 -30.84 -20.60
C GLU A 4 28.72 -29.35 -20.77
N GLN A 5 28.84 -28.81 -21.98
CA GLN A 5 28.43 -27.45 -22.34
C GLN A 5 26.94 -27.22 -22.11
N ILE A 6 26.10 -28.20 -22.46
CA ILE A 6 24.66 -28.14 -22.20
C ILE A 6 24.38 -28.09 -20.69
N ASN A 7 25.01 -28.97 -19.93
CA ASN A 7 24.84 -29.01 -18.46
C ASN A 7 25.32 -27.71 -17.80
N GLN A 8 26.42 -27.11 -18.28
CA GLN A 8 26.91 -25.84 -17.78
C GLN A 8 25.93 -24.70 -18.10
N ALA A 9 25.45 -24.61 -19.34
CA ALA A 9 24.47 -23.60 -19.72
C ALA A 9 23.19 -23.70 -18.88
N LEU A 10 22.67 -24.91 -18.68
CA LEU A 10 21.49 -25.14 -17.84
C LEU A 10 21.70 -24.71 -16.39
N ARG A 11 22.88 -24.99 -15.80
CA ARG A 11 23.20 -24.55 -14.44
C ARG A 11 23.25 -23.03 -14.33
N LEU A 12 23.87 -22.35 -15.30
CA LEU A 12 23.93 -20.89 -15.33
C LEU A 12 22.51 -20.30 -15.44
N THR A 13 21.71 -20.80 -16.39
CA THR A 13 20.31 -20.35 -16.54
C THR A 13 19.49 -20.61 -15.28
N ASN A 14 19.68 -21.76 -14.61
CA ASN A 14 18.95 -22.04 -13.37
C ASN A 14 19.34 -21.05 -12.26
N ASN A 15 20.63 -20.77 -12.09
CA ASN A 15 21.10 -19.79 -11.12
C ASN A 15 20.54 -18.38 -11.40
N ASP A 16 20.53 -17.96 -12.67
CA ASP A 16 19.97 -16.66 -13.07
C ASP A 16 18.47 -16.57 -12.80
N LEU A 17 17.73 -17.66 -13.05
CA LEU A 17 16.29 -17.72 -12.75
C LEU A 17 16.01 -17.67 -11.25
N VAL A 18 16.82 -18.36 -10.43
CA VAL A 18 16.71 -18.30 -8.97
C VAL A 18 17.01 -16.90 -8.45
N ALA A 19 18.03 -16.23 -8.99
CA ALA A 19 18.34 -14.84 -8.62
C ALA A 19 17.18 -13.89 -8.94
N LYS A 20 16.62 -13.96 -10.16
CA LYS A 20 15.46 -13.16 -10.57
C LYS A 20 14.22 -13.45 -9.73
N LEU A 21 13.98 -14.72 -9.40
CA LEU A 21 12.87 -15.10 -8.54
C LEU A 21 13.03 -14.51 -7.13
N SER A 22 14.24 -14.53 -6.58
CA SER A 22 14.54 -13.94 -5.27
C SER A 22 14.34 -12.42 -5.27
N GLU A 23 14.77 -11.75 -6.34
CA GLU A 23 14.55 -10.32 -6.53
C GLU A 23 13.05 -10.02 -6.57
N GLU A 24 12.27 -10.76 -7.37
CA GLU A 24 10.84 -10.48 -7.46
C GLU A 24 10.04 -10.84 -6.22
N MET A 25 10.43 -11.86 -5.47
CA MET A 25 9.83 -12.11 -4.15
C MET A 25 10.12 -10.94 -3.19
N THR A 26 11.32 -10.37 -3.24
CA THR A 26 11.70 -9.22 -2.41
C THR A 26 10.90 -7.99 -2.80
N THR A 27 10.82 -7.68 -4.09
CA THR A 27 10.01 -6.57 -4.63
C THR A 27 8.55 -6.71 -4.25
N LYS A 28 7.96 -7.91 -4.43
CA LYS A 28 6.57 -8.18 -4.08
C LYS A 28 6.30 -7.96 -2.58
N ASN A 29 7.19 -8.43 -1.71
CA ASN A 29 7.03 -8.25 -0.28
C ASN A 29 7.12 -6.78 0.12
N LEU A 30 8.06 -6.02 -0.47
CA LEU A 30 8.18 -4.58 -0.24
C LEU A 30 6.90 -3.84 -0.68
N LEU A 31 6.38 -4.14 -1.86
CA LEU A 31 5.14 -3.55 -2.36
C LEU A 31 3.93 -3.88 -1.47
N ALA A 32 3.86 -5.10 -0.93
CA ALA A 32 2.78 -5.49 -0.01
C ALA A 32 2.82 -4.69 1.30
N VAL A 33 4.02 -4.45 1.85
CA VAL A 33 4.21 -3.58 3.03
C VAL A 33 3.79 -2.15 2.70
N GLN A 34 4.30 -1.58 1.60
CA GLN A 34 3.97 -0.22 1.18
C GLN A 34 2.46 -0.03 0.93
N LEU A 35 1.80 -1.03 0.34
CA LEU A 35 0.36 -1.00 0.14
C LEU A 35 -0.40 -0.97 1.47
N THR A 36 0.04 -1.75 2.45
CA THR A 36 -0.57 -1.80 3.79
C THR A 36 -0.41 -0.44 4.49
N GLU A 37 0.77 0.16 4.44
CA GLU A 37 1.05 1.48 5.02
C GLU A 37 0.22 2.59 4.35
N ALA A 38 0.09 2.56 3.02
CA ALA A 38 -0.75 3.50 2.28
C ALA A 38 -2.23 3.37 2.67
N GLN A 39 -2.74 2.13 2.81
CA GLN A 39 -4.11 1.87 3.24
C GLN A 39 -4.36 2.39 4.66
N GLN A 40 -3.42 2.20 5.59
CA GLN A 40 -3.51 2.74 6.95
C GLN A 40 -3.53 4.28 6.95
N THR A 41 -2.67 4.90 6.13
CA THR A 41 -2.63 6.36 5.99
C THR A 41 -3.96 6.90 5.45
N ILE A 42 -4.52 6.26 4.42
CA ILE A 42 -5.83 6.64 3.86
C ILE A 42 -6.93 6.53 4.92
N ALA A 43 -6.97 5.44 5.68
CA ALA A 43 -7.96 5.25 6.73
C ALA A 43 -7.84 6.34 7.82
N GLY A 44 -6.61 6.70 8.21
CA GLY A 44 -6.36 7.80 9.15
C GLY A 44 -6.89 9.14 8.63
N LEU A 45 -6.55 9.50 7.39
CA LEU A 45 -7.02 10.73 6.76
C LEU A 45 -8.55 10.76 6.60
N GLN A 46 -9.18 9.64 6.28
CA GLN A 46 -10.64 9.55 6.22
C GLN A 46 -11.30 9.79 7.58
N SER A 47 -10.70 9.27 8.65
CA SER A 47 -11.17 9.53 10.02
C SER A 47 -11.03 11.01 10.40
N GLU A 48 -9.91 11.64 10.06
CA GLU A 48 -9.67 13.07 10.32
C GLU A 48 -10.64 13.95 9.54
N ILE A 49 -10.90 13.64 8.26
CA ILE A 49 -11.91 14.34 7.45
C ILE A 49 -13.29 14.25 8.10
N ALA A 50 -13.68 13.07 8.60
CA ALA A 50 -14.98 12.89 9.23
C ALA A 50 -15.12 13.73 10.52
N ASP A 51 -14.08 13.73 11.36
CA ASP A 51 -14.03 14.51 12.60
C ASP A 51 -14.08 16.02 12.30
N LEU A 52 -13.24 16.50 11.38
CA LEU A 52 -13.23 17.91 10.97
C LEU A 52 -14.56 18.36 10.33
N THR A 53 -15.18 17.48 9.55
CA THR A 53 -16.50 17.76 8.95
C THR A 53 -17.55 17.89 10.04
N GLN A 54 -17.55 17.01 11.03
CA GLN A 54 -18.47 17.10 12.17
C GLN A 54 -18.24 18.39 12.97
N GLN A 55 -16.99 18.72 13.28
CA GLN A 55 -16.65 19.95 14.01
C GLN A 55 -17.09 21.20 13.24
N LEU A 56 -16.94 21.19 11.91
CA LEU A 56 -17.41 22.28 11.06
C LEU A 56 -18.93 22.39 11.07
N ASP A 57 -19.65 21.27 10.96
CA ASP A 57 -21.11 21.25 11.04
C ASP A 57 -21.60 21.78 12.40
N GLU A 58 -20.96 21.37 13.50
CA GLU A 58 -21.28 21.87 14.84
C GLU A 58 -21.00 23.37 15.00
N ALA A 59 -19.87 23.86 14.49
CA ALA A 59 -19.48 25.27 14.58
C ALA A 59 -20.30 26.19 13.66
N THR A 60 -20.94 25.64 12.63
CA THR A 60 -21.73 26.41 11.64
C THR A 60 -23.23 26.23 11.81
N LYS A 61 -23.68 25.49 12.83
CA LYS A 61 -25.10 25.42 13.20
C LYS A 61 -25.61 26.85 13.49
N PRO A 62 -26.73 27.26 12.87
CA PRO A 62 -27.37 28.51 13.22
C PRO A 62 -27.73 28.50 14.70
N GLU A 63 -27.53 29.63 15.39
CA GLU A 63 -28.07 29.83 16.73
C GLU A 63 -29.60 29.61 16.66
N GLU A 64 -30.14 28.74 17.51
CA GLU A 64 -31.59 28.61 17.67
C GLU A 64 -32.14 29.96 18.15
N ILE A 65 -32.72 30.71 17.24
CA ILE A 65 -33.52 31.89 17.59
C ILE A 65 -34.74 31.33 18.32
N ILE A 66 -34.76 31.46 19.65
CA ILE A 66 -35.95 31.22 20.45
C ILE A 66 -36.94 32.33 20.08
N GLU A 67 -37.72 32.12 19.01
CA GLU A 67 -38.89 32.94 18.71
C GLU A 67 -40.01 32.54 19.68
N GLY A 68 -40.13 33.29 20.77
CA GLY A 68 -41.36 33.42 21.56
C GLY A 68 -41.40 32.67 22.88
N GLU A 69 -41.21 33.40 24.00
CA GLU A 69 -42.28 33.84 24.92
C GLU A 69 -41.75 34.92 25.88
#